data_AF-A0A9D7GQ97-F1
#
_entry.id   AF-A0A9D7GQ97-F1
#
_cell.length_a   1.000
_cell.length_b   1.000
_cell.length_c   1.000
_cell.angle_alpha   90.00
_cell.angle_beta   90.00
_cell.angle_gamma   90.00
#
_symmetry.space_group_name_H-M   'P 1'
#
loop_
_entity.id
_entity.type
_entity.pdbx_description
1 polymer ?
#
loop_
_entity_poly.entity_id
_entity_poly.type
_entity_poly.pdbx_seq_one_letter_code
_entity_poly.pdbx_strand_id
1 'polypeptide(L)' 'MSTKMMRQYCLLPAAGDQLIKTAMEKLGLSARAYDRILKVSRTIADLEASEDIKVEHLAEAIQYRGLDKENWAG' A
#
# COMPACT_ATOMS: atom_id res chain seq x y z
N MET A 1 8.28 10.61 3.10
CA MET A 1 8.26 10.45 1.62
C MET A 1 7.50 11.59 0.96
N SER A 2 8.11 12.27 -0.01
CA SER A 2 7.42 13.24 -0.88
C SER A 2 6.64 12.50 -1.98
N THR A 3 5.64 13.16 -2.59
CA THR A 3 4.87 12.60 -3.72
C THR A 3 5.77 12.19 -4.90
N LYS A 4 6.88 12.91 -5.08
CA LYS A 4 7.88 12.62 -6.10
C LYS A 4 8.64 11.31 -5.80
N MET A 5 8.97 11.06 -4.53
CA MET A 5 9.58 9.81 -4.08
C MET A 5 8.63 8.62 -4.19
N MET A 6 7.32 8.78 -3.91
CA MET A 6 6.37 7.67 -4.10
C MET A 6 6.31 7.22 -5.55
N ARG A 7 6.29 8.14 -6.52
CA ARG A 7 6.29 7.77 -7.95
C ARG A 7 7.60 7.10 -8.41
N GLN A 8 8.70 7.36 -7.72
CA GLN A 8 10.02 6.86 -8.10
C GLN A 8 10.35 5.51 -7.44
N TYR A 9 9.90 5.28 -6.20
CA TYR A 9 10.25 4.11 -5.38
C TYR A 9 9.07 3.14 -5.13
N CYS A 10 7.85 3.53 -5.52
CA CYS A 10 6.67 2.67 -5.49
C CYS A 10 6.23 2.34 -6.92
N LEU A 11 7.15 1.84 -7.74
CA LEU A 11 6.81 1.23 -9.02
C LEU A 11 6.06 -0.06 -8.72
N LEU A 12 4.79 -0.10 -9.09
CA LEU A 12 3.92 -1.23 -8.88
C LEU A 12 3.87 -2.07 -10.16
N PRO A 13 3.98 -3.41 -10.07
CA PRO A 13 3.58 -4.25 -11.18
C PRO A 13 2.08 -4.04 -11.46
N ALA A 14 1.65 -4.26 -12.70
CA ALA A 14 0.24 -4.08 -13.09
C ALA A 14 -0.75 -4.84 -12.17
N ALA A 15 -0.34 -6.03 -11.69
CA ALA A 15 -1.09 -6.81 -10.71
C ALA A 15 -1.26 -6.10 -9.35
N GLY A 16 -0.24 -5.35 -8.91
CA GLY A 16 -0.27 -4.59 -7.66
C GLY A 16 -1.19 -3.38 -7.72
N ASP A 17 -1.17 -2.66 -8.84
CA ASP A 17 -2.08 -1.53 -9.08
C ASP A 17 -3.55 -1.98 -9.09
N GLN A 18 -3.84 -3.10 -9.76
CA GLN A 18 -5.19 -3.66 -9.82
C GLN A 18 -5.66 -4.17 -8.44
N LEU A 19 -4.76 -4.77 -7.65
CA LEU A 19 -5.04 -5.24 -6.31
C LEU A 19 -5.42 -4.08 -5.37
N ILE A 20 -4.65 -2.98 -5.38
CA ILE A 20 -4.97 -1.81 -4.56
C ILE A 20 -6.30 -1.18 -5.00
N LYS A 21 -6.53 -0.99 -6.31
CA LYS A 21 -7.80 -0.43 -6.81
C LYS A 21 -9.01 -1.25 -6.34
N THR A 22 -8.92 -2.57 -6.48
CA THR A 22 -9.97 -3.48 -6.01
C THR A 22 -10.18 -3.39 -4.51
N ALA A 23 -9.10 -3.29 -3.72
CA ALA A 23 -9.19 -3.12 -2.27
C ALA A 23 -9.80 -1.76 -1.88
N MET A 24 -9.46 -0.69 -2.60
CA MET A 24 -10.02 0.64 -2.37
C MET A 24 -11.53 0.66 -2.60
N GLU A 25 -12.00 0.06 -3.69
CA GLU A 25 -13.43 -0.05 -4.01
C GLU A 25 -14.17 -0.91 -2.98
N LYS A 26 -13.64 -2.10 -2.66
CA LYS A 26 -14.29 -3.04 -1.74
C LYS A 26 -14.33 -2.55 -0.29
N LEU A 27 -13.30 -1.85 0.16
CA LEU A 27 -13.18 -1.40 1.55
C LEU A 27 -13.62 0.06 1.74
N GLY A 28 -13.91 0.78 0.65
CA GLY A 28 -14.34 2.19 0.69
C GLY A 28 -13.21 3.15 1.07
N LEU A 29 -12.02 2.98 0.50
CA LEU A 29 -10.81 3.68 0.95
C LEU A 29 -10.57 4.99 0.21
N SER A 30 -10.15 6.01 0.95
CA SER A 30 -9.83 7.31 0.37
C SER A 30 -8.45 7.33 -0.31
N ALA A 31 -8.19 8.34 -1.14
CA ALA A 31 -6.87 8.57 -1.72
C ALA A 31 -5.75 8.71 -0.67
N ARG A 32 -6.07 9.19 0.54
CA ARG A 32 -5.12 9.25 1.66
C ARG A 32 -4.76 7.86 2.19
N ALA A 33 -5.70 6.91 2.14
CA ALA A 33 -5.44 5.53 2.49
C ALA A 33 -4.55 4.86 1.44
N TYR A 34 -4.74 5.16 0.16
CA TYR A 34 -3.86 4.71 -0.92
C TYR A 34 -2.40 5.10 -0.66
N ASP A 35 -2.12 6.37 -0.39
CA ASP A 35 -0.76 6.85 -0.11
C ASP A 35 -0.13 6.17 1.11
N ARG A 36 -0.94 5.84 2.11
CA ARG A 36 -0.48 5.15 3.32
C ARG A 36 -0.21 3.67 3.05
N ILE A 37 -1.05 2.99 2.28
CA ILE A 37 -0.81 1.61 1.82
C ILE A 37 0.52 1.54 1.08
N LEU A 38 0.79 2.48 0.16
CA LEU A 38 2.07 2.51 -0.56
C LEU A 38 3.27 2.68 0.38
N LYS A 39 3.18 3.58 1.36
CA LYS A 39 4.25 3.79 2.35
C LYS A 39 4.50 2.54 3.19
N VAL A 40 3.45 1.90 3.69
CA VAL A 40 3.58 0.66 4.48
C VAL A 40 4.15 -0.46 3.61
N SER A 41 3.66 -0.61 2.39
CA SER A 41 4.18 -1.60 1.44
C SER A 41 5.65 -1.39 1.12
N ARG A 42 6.09 -0.12 1.02
CA ARG A 42 7.52 0.21 0.88
C ARG A 42 8.30 -0.17 2.13
N THR A 43 7.79 0.12 3.32
CA THR A 43 8.44 -0.28 4.57
C THR A 43 8.58 -1.80 4.68
N ILE A 44 7.55 -2.56 4.30
CA ILE A 44 7.62 -4.03 4.27
C ILE A 44 8.68 -4.50 3.26
N ALA A 45 8.68 -3.93 2.04
CA ALA A 45 9.70 -4.23 1.04
C ALA A 45 11.13 -3.93 1.56
N ASP A 46 11.31 -2.80 2.24
CA ASP A 46 12.60 -2.41 2.83
C ASP A 46 13.02 -3.39 3.96
N LEU A 47 12.07 -3.88 4.76
CA LEU A 47 12.32 -4.88 5.81
C LEU A 47 12.72 -6.26 5.24
N GLU A 48 12.16 -6.63 4.08
CA GLU A 48 12.53 -7.84 3.35
C GLU A 48 13.79 -7.67 2.47
N ALA A 49 14.43 -6.50 2.52
CA ALA A 49 15.54 -6.12 1.64
C ALA A 49 15.19 -6.27 0.14
N SER A 50 13.92 -6.08 -0.22
CA SER A 50 13.44 -6.06 -1.60
C SER A 50 13.56 -4.67 -2.19
N GLU A 51 14.24 -4.54 -3.32
CA GLU A 51 14.38 -3.26 -4.04
C GLU A 51 13.03 -2.74 -4.54
N ASP A 52 12.18 -3.66 -5.00
CA ASP A 52 10.86 -3.37 -5.57
C ASP A 52 9.71 -3.73 -4.63
N ILE A 53 8.59 -3.03 -4.79
CA ILE A 53 7.33 -3.38 -4.12
C ILE A 53 6.64 -4.50 -4.89
N LYS A 54 6.54 -5.67 -4.26
CA LYS A 54 5.84 -6.82 -4.78
C LYS A 54 4.37 -6.84 -4.35
N VAL A 55 3.59 -7.68 -5.02
CA VAL A 55 2.15 -7.86 -4.73
C VAL A 55 1.93 -8.35 -3.30
N GLU A 56 2.83 -9.16 -2.76
CA GLU A 56 2.79 -9.65 -1.38
C GLU A 56 2.87 -8.52 -0.35
N HIS A 57 3.81 -7.57 -0.50
CA HIS A 57 3.92 -6.41 0.40
C HIS A 57 2.64 -5.55 0.39
N LEU A 58 2.00 -5.41 -0.78
CA LEU A 58 0.74 -4.69 -0.92
C LEU A 58 -0.40 -5.41 -0.24
N ALA A 59 -0.50 -6.72 -0.45
CA ALA A 59 -1.54 -7.55 0.16
C ALA A 59 -1.45 -7.48 1.69
N GLU A 60 -0.23 -7.55 2.22
CA GLU A 60 0.04 -7.44 3.64
C GLU A 60 -0.31 -6.04 4.19
N ALA A 61 0.12 -4.98 3.50
CA ALA A 61 -0.24 -3.60 3.86
C ALA A 61 -1.77 -3.36 3.87
N ILE A 62 -2.50 -3.94 2.91
CA ILE A 62 -3.96 -3.87 2.85
C ILE A 62 -4.59 -4.67 3.98
N GLN A 63 -4.07 -5.86 4.29
CA GLN A 63 -4.55 -6.69 5.40
C GLN A 63 -4.38 -6.01 6.75
N TYR A 64 -3.22 -5.42 7.01
CA TYR A 64 -3.01 -4.61 8.22
C TYR A 64 -4.06 -3.52 8.35
N ARG A 65 -4.43 -2.88 7.24
CA ARG A 65 -5.45 -1.84 7.25
C ARG A 65 -6.88 -2.36 7.42
N GLY A 66 -7.16 -3.57 6.93
CA GLY A 66 -8.43 -4.26 7.16
C GLY A 66 -8.61 -4.64 8.64
N LEU A 67 -7.51 -5.05 9.29
CA LEU A 67 -7.45 -5.35 10.72
C LEU A 67 -7.62 -4.09 11.58
N ASP A 68 -7.02 -2.97 11.17
CA ASP A 68 -6.90 -1.73 11.96
C ASP A 68 -8.10 -0.76 11.79
N LYS A 69 -9.23 -1.24 11.23
CA LYS A 69 -10.42 -0.41 10.99
C LYS A 69 -11.02 0.17 12.29
N GLU A 70 -10.72 -0.41 13.45
CA GLU A 70 -11.10 0.09 14.77
C GLU A 70 -10.22 1.25 15.28
N ASN A 71 -8.95 1.35 14.88
CA ASN A 71 -7.98 2.28 15.49
C ASN A 71 -7.71 3.53 14.63
N TRP A 72 -8.33 3.62 13.45
CA TRP A 72 -8.00 4.63 12.44
C TRP A 72 -9.02 5.77 12.29
N ALA A 73 -10.17 5.69 12.94
CA ALA A 73 -11.17 6.77 12.95
C ALA A 73 -10.76 7.95 13.85
N GLY A 74 -9.49 8.37 13.76
CA GLY A 74 -8.92 9.55 14.41
C GLY A 74 -8.67 10.68 13.43
#